data_AF-A0A2V7TZC7-F1
#
_entry.id   AF-A0A2V7TZC7-F1
#
_cell.length_a   1.000
_cell.length_b   1.000
_cell.length_c   1.000
_cell.angle_alpha   90.00
_cell.angle_beta   90.00
_cell.angle_gamma   90.00
#
_symmetry.space_group_name_H-M   'P 1'
#
loop_
_entity.id
_entity.type
_entity.pdbx_description
1 polymer ?
#
loop_
_entity_poly.entity_id
_entity_poly.type
_entity_poly.pdbx_seq_one_letter_code
_entity_poly.pdbx_strand_id
1 'polypeptide(L)' 'MPFKSQAQRRKFAQLLVEGKISNQTFEEWNRETGGAKLPERVTPKGKARSRPKARSKRKPK' A
#
# COMPACT_ATOMS: atom_id res chain seq x y z
N MET A 1 -11.52 -1.65 9.57
CA MET A 1 -10.71 -1.67 8.34
C MET A 1 -9.40 -0.93 8.60
N PRO A 2 -8.27 -1.63 8.74
CA PRO A 2 -6.99 -0.99 9.02
C PRO A 2 -6.48 -0.19 7.81
N PHE A 3 -5.98 1.03 8.03
CA PHE A 3 -5.34 1.85 7.01
C PHE A 3 -4.06 1.18 6.55
N LYS A 4 -3.85 1.07 5.24
CA LYS A 4 -2.62 0.47 4.67
C LYS A 4 -1.49 1.48 4.50
N SER A 5 -1.80 2.77 4.55
CA SER A 5 -0.83 3.86 4.37
C SER A 5 -1.29 5.15 5.02
N GLN A 6 -0.33 6.04 5.30
CA GLN A 6 -0.61 7.36 5.87
C GLN A 6 -1.45 8.24 4.92
N ALA A 7 -1.19 8.16 3.61
CA ALA A 7 -1.99 8.89 2.62
C ALA A 7 -3.47 8.47 2.65
N GLN A 8 -3.75 7.20 2.93
CA GLN A 8 -5.12 6.70 3.06
C GLN A 8 -5.79 7.32 4.29
N ARG A 9 -5.11 7.36 5.44
CA ARG A 9 -5.59 7.99 6.68
C ARG A 9 -5.93 9.48 6.47
N ARG A 10 -5.09 10.23 5.73
CA ARG A 10 -5.35 11.64 5.39
C ARG A 10 -6.61 11.82 4.55
N LYS A 11 -6.81 10.96 3.55
CA LYS A 11 -7.99 11.00 2.68
C LYS A 11 -9.28 10.70 3.46
N PHE A 12 -9.23 9.80 4.43
CA PHE A 12 -10.36 9.53 5.32
C PHE A 12 -10.60 10.63 6.36
N ALA A 13 -9.55 11.30 6.85
CA ALA A 13 -9.72 12.49 7.68
C ALA A 13 -10.46 13.60 6.93
N GLN A 14 -10.19 13.78 5.64
CA GLN A 14 -10.94 14.72 4.81
C GLN A 14 -12.42 14.32 4.66
N LEU A 15 -12.71 13.03 4.51
CA LEU A 15 -14.09 12.53 4.46
C LEU A 15 -14.85 12.72 5.78
N LEU A 16 -14.14 12.69 6.92
CA LEU A 16 -14.71 13.00 8.23
C LEU A 16 -15.08 14.48 8.32
N VAL A 17 -14.20 15.37 7.86
CA VAL A 17 -14.45 16.82 7.81
C VAL A 17 -15.60 17.15 6.85
N GLU A 18 -15.70 16.44 5.72
CA GLU A 18 -16.83 16.53 4.79
C GLU A 18 -18.13 15.91 5.33
N GLY A 19 -18.11 15.24 6.49
CA GLY A 19 -19.30 14.63 7.11
C GLY A 19 -19.78 13.34 6.42
N LYS A 20 -18.97 12.75 5.54
CA LYS A 20 -19.31 11.52 4.79
C LYS A 20 -19.06 10.24 5.58
N ILE A 21 -18.31 10.33 6.68
CA ILE A 21 -18.07 9.22 7.61
C ILE A 21 -18.26 9.71 9.06
N SER A 22 -18.65 8.80 9.95
CA SER A 22 -18.77 9.09 11.38
C SER A 22 -17.40 9.08 12.06
N ASN A 23 -17.24 9.91 13.10
CA ASN A 23 -16.04 9.94 13.93
C ASN A 23 -15.76 8.56 14.55
N GLN A 24 -16.81 7.85 15.00
CA GLN A 24 -16.70 6.48 15.51
C GLN A 24 -16.03 5.54 14.51
N THR A 25 -16.43 5.61 13.23
CA THR A 25 -15.86 4.75 12.19
C THR A 25 -14.38 5.05 11.94
N PHE A 26 -14.00 6.32 11.99
CA PHE A 26 -12.60 6.73 11.84
C PHE A 26 -11.74 6.31 13.04
N GLU A 27 -12.28 6.44 14.26
CA GLU A 27 -11.60 6.05 15.50
C GLU A 27 -11.41 4.54 15.62
N GLU A 28 -12.42 3.75 15.26
CA GLU A 28 -12.32 2.29 15.20
C GLU A 28 -11.21 1.86 14.24
N TRP A 29 -11.11 2.50 13.07
CA TRP A 29 -10.07 2.20 12.10
C TRP A 29 -8.68 2.70 12.55
N ASN A 30 -8.59 3.83 13.24
CA ASN A 30 -7.36 4.30 13.86
C ASN A 30 -6.86 3.34 14.94
N ARG A 31 -7.79 2.80 15.74
CA ARG A 31 -7.50 1.85 16.81
C ARG A 31 -7.04 0.50 16.24
N GLU A 32 -7.72 -0.01 15.21
CA GLU A 32 -7.35 -1.25 14.52
C GLU A 32 -6.02 -1.16 13.77
N THR A 33 -5.71 0.00 13.19
CA THR A 33 -4.44 0.18 12.45
C THR A 33 -3.22 0.03 13.37
N GLY A 34 -3.40 0.28 14.68
CA GLY A 34 -2.34 0.17 15.68
C GLY A 34 -1.23 1.20 15.48
N GLY A 35 -0.43 1.47 16.50
CA GLY A 35 0.70 2.41 16.45
C GLY A 35 1.85 2.01 15.49
N ALA A 36 1.61 1.10 14.56
CA ALA A 36 2.58 0.67 13.57
C ALA A 36 2.95 1.84 12.65
N LYS A 37 4.26 2.02 12.44
CA LYS A 37 4.78 3.04 11.53
C LYS A 37 4.45 2.64 10.09
N LEU A 38 3.33 3.15 9.58
CA LEU A 38 2.89 2.87 8.23
C LEU A 38 3.74 3.62 7.20
N PRO A 39 3.99 3.01 6.03
CA PRO A 39 4.60 3.71 4.91
C PRO A 39 3.68 4.86 4.44
N GLU A 40 4.29 5.91 3.90
CA GLU A 40 3.58 7.09 3.38
C GLU A 40 2.60 6.69 2.25
N ARG A 41 3.07 5.85 1.33
CA ARG A 41 2.30 5.28 0.22
C ARG A 41 2.71 3.82 0.02
N VAL A 42 1.74 2.93 -0.15
CA VAL A 42 2.03 1.55 -0.56
C VAL A 42 2.41 1.58 -2.04
N THR A 43 3.69 1.47 -2.36
CA THR A 43 4.13 1.22 -3.72
C THR A 43 3.91 -0.26 -4.05
N PRO A 44 3.17 -0.61 -5.11
CA PRO A 44 3.10 -2.00 -5.55
C PRO A 44 4.52 -2.45 -5.89
N LYS A 45 4.97 -3.54 -5.26
CA LYS A 45 6.31 -4.09 -5.53
C LYS A 45 6.32 -4.56 -6.99
N GLY A 46 6.99 -3.78 -7.84
CA GLY A 46 7.09 -4.06 -9.26
C GLY A 46 7.60 -5.48 -9.45
N LYS A 47 6.84 -6.28 -10.22
CA LYS A 47 7.20 -7.64 -10.60
C LYS A 47 8.62 -7.58 -11.16
N ALA A 48 9.57 -8.23 -10.48
CA ALA A 48 10.96 -8.24 -10.91
C ALA A 48 10.98 -8.67 -12.39
N ARG A 49 11.46 -7.79 -13.28
CA ARG A 49 11.61 -8.12 -14.70
C ARG A 49 12.52 -9.35 -14.75
N SER A 50 11.97 -10.48 -15.15
CA SER A 50 12.69 -11.73 -15.29
C SER A 50 13.87 -11.49 -16.25
N ARG A 51 15.09 -11.76 -15.78
CA ARG A 51 16.30 -11.67 -16.61
C ARG A 51 16.11 -12.56 -17.85
N PRO A 52 16.41 -12.07 -19.06
CA PRO A 52 16.37 -12.93 -20.24
C PRO A 52 17.36 -14.08 -20.08
N LYS A 53 16.87 -15.31 -20.26
CA LYS A 53 17.66 -16.55 -20.16
C LYS A 53 18.66 -16.54 -21.32
N ALA A 54 19.95 -16.45 -20.99
CA ALA A 54 21.02 -16.46 -21.99
C ALA A 54 20.89 -17.72 -22.87
N ARG A 55 20.63 -17.52 -24.16
CA ARG A 55 20.54 -18.59 -25.16
C ARG A 55 21.97 -19.12 -25.37
N SER A 56 22.29 -20.23 -24.72
CA SER A 56 23.58 -20.91 -24.87
C SER A 56 23.81 -21.22 -26.35
N LYS A 57 24.76 -20.53 -26.97
CA LYS A 57 25.22 -20.83 -28.33
C LYS A 57 25.99 -22.15 -28.26
N ARG A 58 25.35 -23.25 -28.68
CA ARG A 58 26.04 -24.50 -28.99
C ARG A 58 27.00 -24.22 -30.16
N LYS A 59 28.31 -24.36 -29.93
CA LYS A 59 29.32 -24.40 -30.99
C LYS A 59 29.09 -25.66 -31.84
N PRO A 60 29.03 -25.57 -33.18
CA PRO A 60 29.17 -26.76 -34.01
C PRO A 60 30.63 -27.22 -33.97
N LYS A 61 30.82 -28.54 -33.93
CA LYS A 61 32.10 -29.22 -34.08
C LYS A 61 32.13 -29.85 -35.47
#